data_AF-A0A9R1BB57-F1
#
_entry.id   AF-A0A9R1BB57-F1
#
_cell.length_a   1.000
_cell.length_b   1.000
_cell.length_c   1.000
_cell.angle_alpha   90.00
_cell.angle_beta   90.00
_cell.angle_gamma   90.00
#
_symmetry.space_group_name_H-M   'P 1'
#
loop_
_entity.id
_entity.type
_entity.pdbx_description
1 polymer ?
#
loop_
_entity_poly.entity_id
_entity_poly.type
_entity_poly.pdbx_seq_one_letter_code
_entity_poly.pdbx_strand_id
1 'polypeptide(L)'
;MNGHMKGQQIAIHGSTEIISVLSLSHDERESWRRAFYHGPAFPTMSKILLGSIWFLFTIPLPCFGWPDIALKWLRQIHNTARKEVYDSFFVRGPPTEVIQALVPALSQNENSKEDHNIFCLNIERLLVLCLLENKGVGQIVAEFMFFNKHNDGVLNPDRTIFISRVAQLLASVPDKARMGASSALTSSYPFSSVVSQLLVRAEEAAIESSANKDANEQDTLSSVLLFVGEVLSRVSRRGSTGKF
;
A
#
# COMPACT_ATOMS: atom_id res chain seq x y z
N MET A 1 4.68 -10.87 -44.91
CA MET A 1 5.46 -12.11 -44.77
C MET A 1 4.90 -12.90 -43.59
N ASN A 2 4.54 -14.16 -43.84
CA ASN A 2 3.87 -15.07 -42.90
C ASN A 2 4.69 -15.32 -41.63
N GLY A 3 4.07 -15.14 -40.46
CA GLY A 3 4.58 -15.60 -39.17
C GLY A 3 3.78 -16.80 -38.70
N HIS A 4 4.34 -17.99 -38.92
CA HIS A 4 3.74 -19.30 -38.65
C HIS A 4 3.71 -19.58 -37.14
N MET A 5 2.52 -19.65 -36.55
CA MET A 5 2.30 -20.08 -35.16
C MET A 5 2.54 -21.59 -35.04
N LYS A 6 3.60 -22.03 -34.35
CA LYS A 6 3.75 -23.42 -33.91
C LYS A 6 3.18 -23.55 -32.49
N GLY A 7 1.97 -24.07 -32.38
CA GLY A 7 1.44 -24.57 -31.12
C GLY A 7 2.14 -25.87 -30.73
N GLN A 8 2.70 -25.92 -29.54
CA GLN A 8 3.21 -27.16 -28.95
C GLN A 8 2.10 -27.77 -28.10
N GLN A 9 1.47 -28.85 -28.60
CA GLN A 9 0.54 -29.66 -27.82
C GLN A 9 1.34 -30.69 -27.01
N ILE A 10 1.25 -30.62 -25.69
CA ILE A 10 1.66 -31.70 -24.80
C ILE A 10 0.37 -32.41 -24.39
N ALA A 11 0.16 -33.61 -24.92
CA ALA A 11 -0.98 -34.44 -24.59
C ALA A 11 -0.76 -35.14 -23.24
N ILE A 12 -1.55 -34.80 -22.23
CA ILE A 12 -1.75 -35.61 -21.04
C ILE A 12 -3.22 -36.02 -21.02
N HIS A 13 -3.47 -37.32 -21.18
CA HIS A 13 -4.79 -37.90 -21.33
C HIS A 13 -5.41 -38.19 -19.96
N GLY A 14 -6.44 -37.43 -19.58
CA GLY A 14 -7.23 -37.72 -18.37
C GLY A 14 -7.96 -36.49 -17.82
N SER A 15 -9.15 -36.22 -18.36
CA SER A 15 -10.25 -35.44 -17.77
C SER A 15 -9.90 -34.29 -16.83
N THR A 16 -9.32 -33.21 -17.36
CA THR A 16 -9.33 -31.89 -16.73
C THR A 16 -9.62 -30.86 -17.80
N GLU A 17 -10.67 -30.06 -17.61
CA GLU A 17 -10.89 -28.83 -18.38
C GLU A 17 -9.58 -28.05 -18.40
N ILE A 18 -8.98 -27.99 -19.58
CA ILE A 18 -7.81 -27.15 -19.82
C ILE A 18 -8.35 -25.73 -19.75
N ILE A 19 -8.14 -25.05 -18.62
CA ILE A 19 -8.16 -23.59 -18.59
C ILE A 19 -7.10 -23.20 -19.62
N SER A 20 -7.55 -22.85 -20.83
CA SER A 20 -6.69 -22.24 -21.82
C SER A 20 -6.22 -20.93 -21.19
N VAL A 21 -5.03 -20.97 -20.58
CA VAL A 21 -4.34 -19.78 -20.14
C VAL A 21 -4.04 -19.03 -21.44
N LEU A 22 -4.93 -18.10 -21.80
CA LEU A 22 -4.67 -17.08 -22.81
C LEU A 22 -3.30 -16.51 -22.45
N SER A 23 -2.28 -16.87 -23.24
CA SER A 23 -0.92 -16.39 -23.07
C SER A 23 -0.89 -14.95 -23.55
N LEU A 24 -1.46 -14.06 -22.72
CA LEU A 24 -1.40 -12.63 -22.90
C LEU A 24 0.07 -12.21 -23.04
N SER A 25 0.32 -11.27 -23.95
CA SER A 25 1.64 -10.66 -24.07
C SER A 25 2.08 -10.03 -22.75
N HIS A 26 3.38 -9.79 -22.59
CA HIS A 26 3.89 -9.13 -21.40
C HIS A 26 3.22 -7.75 -21.20
N ASP A 27 3.06 -7.00 -22.28
CA ASP A 27 2.53 -5.63 -22.25
C ASP A 27 1.03 -5.60 -21.92
N GLU A 28 0.25 -6.55 -22.44
CA GLU A 28 -1.15 -6.70 -22.06
C GLU A 28 -1.28 -7.02 -20.57
N ARG A 29 -0.53 -8.01 -20.07
CA ARG A 29 -0.56 -8.38 -18.64
C ARG A 29 -0.20 -7.19 -17.75
N GLU A 30 0.78 -6.40 -18.15
CA GLU A 30 1.17 -5.21 -17.40
C GLU A 30 0.10 -4.11 -17.44
N SER A 31 -0.57 -3.93 -18.59
CA SER A 31 -1.71 -3.01 -18.71
C SER A 31 -2.87 -3.42 -17.80
N TRP A 32 -3.24 -4.70 -17.78
CA TRP A 32 -4.27 -5.23 -16.89
C TRP A 32 -3.91 -5.09 -15.41
N ARG A 33 -2.64 -5.37 -15.04
CA ARG A 33 -2.15 -5.14 -13.68
C ARG A 33 -2.26 -3.67 -13.30
N ARG A 34 -1.81 -2.76 -14.16
CA ARG A 34 -1.90 -1.32 -13.90
C ARG A 34 -3.35 -0.87 -13.71
N ALA A 35 -4.26 -1.32 -14.56
CA ALA A 35 -5.68 -1.02 -14.45
C ALA A 35 -6.30 -1.56 -13.15
N PHE A 36 -5.88 -2.75 -12.71
CA PHE A 36 -6.34 -3.33 -11.45
C PHE A 36 -5.80 -2.59 -10.22
N TYR A 37 -4.48 -2.35 -10.17
CA TYR A 37 -3.80 -1.79 -9.01
C TYR A 37 -4.03 -0.29 -8.83
N HIS A 38 -4.09 0.48 -9.92
CA HIS A 38 -4.34 1.93 -9.87
C HIS A 38 -5.82 2.29 -10.11
N GLY A 39 -6.69 1.28 -10.27
CA GLY A 39 -8.13 1.46 -10.41
C GLY A 39 -8.90 1.22 -9.09
N PRO A 40 -10.24 1.27 -9.13
CA PRO A 40 -11.08 1.06 -7.95
C PRO A 40 -11.07 -0.38 -7.43
N ALA A 41 -10.51 -1.33 -8.20
CA ALA A 41 -10.43 -2.73 -7.83
C ALA A 41 -9.51 -2.96 -6.62
N PHE A 42 -8.33 -2.34 -6.60
CA PHE A 42 -7.39 -2.52 -5.49
C PHE A 42 -7.93 -2.03 -4.14
N PRO A 43 -8.47 -0.80 -3.99
CA PRO A 43 -9.05 -0.35 -2.73
C PRO A 43 -10.24 -1.22 -2.28
N THR A 44 -11.04 -1.69 -3.23
CA THR A 44 -12.17 -2.58 -2.95
C THR A 44 -11.70 -3.94 -2.42
N MET A 45 -10.76 -4.58 -3.14
CA MET A 45 -10.19 -5.86 -2.74
C MET A 45 -9.41 -5.77 -1.43
N SER A 46 -8.69 -4.67 -1.19
CA SER A 46 -8.00 -4.43 0.07
C SER A 46 -8.98 -4.44 1.25
N LYS A 47 -10.11 -3.73 1.14
CA LYS A 47 -11.14 -3.74 2.19
C LYS A 47 -11.74 -5.12 2.42
N ILE A 48 -11.93 -5.91 1.35
CA ILE A 48 -12.41 -7.29 1.43
C ILE A 48 -11.41 -8.18 2.17
N LEU A 49 -10.15 -8.12 1.77
CA LEU A 49 -9.05 -8.90 2.34
C LEU A 49 -8.71 -8.54 3.79
N LEU A 50 -9.02 -7.30 4.20
CA LEU A 50 -8.85 -6.82 5.56
C LEU A 50 -10.12 -6.98 6.42
N GLY A 51 -11.17 -7.65 5.93
CA GLY A 51 -12.42 -7.83 6.68
C GLY A 51 -13.23 -6.53 6.90
N SER A 52 -12.77 -5.40 6.35
CA SER A 52 -13.31 -4.06 6.61
C SER A 52 -14.62 -3.75 5.87
N ILE A 53 -15.23 -4.72 5.17
CA ILE A 53 -16.49 -4.56 4.42
C ILE A 53 -17.66 -4.20 5.33
N TRP A 54 -17.59 -4.49 6.64
CA TRP A 54 -18.72 -4.23 7.55
C TRP A 54 -19.20 -2.77 7.52
N PHE A 55 -18.31 -1.82 7.21
CA PHE A 55 -18.64 -0.40 7.06
C PHE A 55 -19.51 -0.05 5.85
N LEU A 56 -19.62 -0.91 4.83
CA LEU A 56 -20.43 -0.65 3.62
C LEU A 56 -21.91 -1.03 3.79
N PHE A 57 -22.24 -1.81 4.82
CA PHE A 57 -23.62 -2.12 5.16
C PHE A 57 -24.02 -1.35 6.42
N THR A 58 -24.11 -0.03 6.28
CA THR A 58 -24.71 0.90 7.26
C THR A 58 -26.22 0.70 7.35
N ILE A 59 -26.65 -0.52 7.70
CA ILE A 59 -27.99 -0.75 8.23
C ILE A 59 -27.76 -1.28 9.65
N PRO A 60 -28.23 -0.58 10.69
CA PRO A 60 -28.14 -1.03 12.07
C PRO A 60 -29.14 -2.16 12.28
N LEU A 61 -28.86 -3.33 11.71
CA LEU A 61 -29.53 -4.56 12.05
C LEU A 61 -28.67 -5.25 13.11
N PRO A 62 -29.12 -5.28 14.38
CA PRO A 62 -28.47 -6.12 15.36
C PRO A 62 -28.67 -7.57 14.89
N CYS A 63 -27.66 -8.42 15.08
CA CYS A 63 -27.78 -9.88 14.96
C CYS A 63 -27.49 -10.56 13.61
N PHE A 64 -26.67 -10.01 12.71
CA PHE A 64 -25.94 -10.87 11.77
C PHE A 64 -24.44 -10.76 12.00
N GLY A 65 -23.95 -11.57 12.94
CA GLY A 65 -22.54 -11.88 13.08
C GLY A 65 -22.05 -12.59 11.83
N TRP A 66 -21.66 -11.82 10.83
CA TRP A 66 -20.87 -12.36 9.73
C TRP A 66 -19.55 -12.85 10.32
N PRO A 67 -19.17 -14.12 10.12
CA PRO A 67 -17.87 -14.58 10.53
C PRO A 67 -16.82 -13.73 9.82
N ASP A 68 -15.77 -13.36 10.52
CA ASP A 68 -14.63 -12.67 9.92
C ASP A 68 -13.92 -13.62 8.94
N ILE A 69 -14.45 -13.68 7.71
CA ILE A 69 -14.03 -14.60 6.64
C ILE A 69 -12.56 -14.33 6.33
N ALA A 70 -12.13 -13.06 6.38
CA ALA A 70 -10.75 -12.67 6.17
C ALA A 70 -9.83 -13.26 7.25
N LEU A 71 -10.20 -13.16 8.53
CA LEU A 71 -9.39 -13.71 9.62
C LEU A 71 -9.34 -15.24 9.61
N LYS A 72 -10.48 -15.91 9.35
CA LYS A 72 -10.54 -17.37 9.23
C LYS A 72 -9.69 -17.86 8.06
N TRP A 73 -9.75 -17.18 6.92
CA TRP A 73 -8.92 -17.48 5.77
C TRP A 73 -7.44 -17.22 6.05
N LEU A 74 -7.08 -16.11 6.72
CA LEU A 74 -5.71 -15.80 7.15
C LEU A 74 -5.11 -16.86 8.08
N ARG A 75 -5.93 -17.50 8.93
CA ARG A 75 -5.49 -18.63 9.76
C ARG A 75 -5.24 -19.90 8.97
N GLN A 76 -6.03 -20.13 7.92
CA GLN A 76 -6.03 -21.37 7.15
C GLN A 76 -5.07 -21.33 5.94
N ILE A 77 -4.66 -20.14 5.49
CA ILE A 77 -3.78 -20.01 4.34
C ILE A 77 -2.37 -20.49 4.67
N HIS A 78 -1.89 -21.40 3.82
CA HIS A 78 -0.52 -21.90 3.87
C HIS A 78 0.50 -20.75 3.70
N ASN A 79 1.64 -20.84 4.38
CA ASN A 79 2.65 -19.77 4.39
C ASN A 79 3.10 -19.36 2.98
N THR A 80 3.22 -20.30 2.05
CA THR A 80 3.57 -20.00 0.65
C THR A 80 2.46 -19.18 -0.04
N ALA A 81 1.21 -19.59 0.09
CA ALA A 81 0.08 -18.88 -0.54
C ALA A 81 -0.11 -17.49 0.08
N ARG A 82 0.16 -17.33 1.37
CA ARG A 82 0.17 -16.01 2.03
C ARG A 82 1.20 -15.08 1.40
N LYS A 83 2.43 -15.56 1.19
CA LYS A 83 3.49 -14.74 0.59
C LYS A 83 3.21 -14.41 -0.89
N GLU A 84 2.86 -15.42 -1.68
CA GLU A 84 2.70 -15.29 -3.13
C GLU A 84 1.43 -14.55 -3.55
N VAL A 85 0.37 -14.59 -2.74
CA VAL A 85 -0.92 -13.99 -3.08
C VAL A 85 -1.23 -12.80 -2.19
N TYR A 86 -1.31 -13.01 -0.87
CA TYR A 86 -1.78 -11.99 0.06
C TYR A 86 -0.73 -10.87 0.27
N ASP A 87 0.49 -11.23 0.62
CA ASP A 87 1.58 -10.26 0.83
C ASP A 87 1.94 -9.58 -0.48
N SER A 88 2.11 -10.37 -1.55
CA SER A 88 2.37 -9.85 -2.88
C SER A 88 1.27 -8.90 -3.36
N PHE A 89 0.02 -9.08 -2.96
CA PHE A 89 -1.06 -8.16 -3.32
C PHE A 89 -0.82 -6.76 -2.72
N PHE A 90 -0.51 -6.67 -1.43
CA PHE A 90 -0.25 -5.37 -0.79
C PHE A 90 1.09 -4.77 -1.22
N VAL A 91 2.12 -5.61 -1.40
CA VAL A 91 3.45 -5.16 -1.83
C VAL A 91 3.44 -4.56 -3.24
N ARG A 92 2.63 -5.11 -4.15
CA ARG A 92 2.49 -4.59 -5.52
C ARG A 92 1.45 -3.47 -5.64
N GLY A 93 0.71 -3.20 -4.57
CA GLY A 93 -0.31 -2.16 -4.54
C GLY A 93 0.30 -0.76 -4.48
N PRO A 94 -0.45 0.28 -4.90
CA PRO A 94 -0.05 1.67 -4.70
C PRO A 94 0.15 1.93 -3.20
N PRO A 95 1.35 2.33 -2.73
CA PRO A 95 1.61 2.49 -1.31
C PRO A 95 0.72 3.55 -0.64
N THR A 96 0.24 4.56 -1.39
CA THR A 96 -0.76 5.52 -0.92
C THR A 96 -2.12 4.88 -0.61
N GLU A 97 -2.58 3.93 -1.42
CA GLU A 97 -3.80 3.16 -1.15
C GLU A 97 -3.60 2.11 -0.05
N VAL A 98 -2.43 1.45 -0.05
CA VAL A 98 -2.05 0.47 0.99
C VAL A 98 -2.11 1.10 2.37
N ILE A 99 -1.52 2.29 2.55
CA ILE A 99 -1.52 2.95 3.86
C ILE A 99 -2.91 3.44 4.26
N GLN A 100 -3.72 3.86 3.29
CA GLN A 100 -5.11 4.23 3.51
C GLN A 100 -6.00 3.04 3.88
N ALA A 101 -5.64 1.82 3.51
CA ALA A 101 -6.34 0.61 3.92
C ALA A 101 -5.84 0.09 5.28
N LEU A 102 -4.53 -0.03 5.46
CA LEU A 102 -3.94 -0.69 6.64
C LEU A 102 -4.01 0.15 7.91
N VAL A 103 -3.73 1.45 7.84
CA VAL A 103 -3.63 2.30 9.04
C VAL A 103 -4.98 2.50 9.74
N PRO A 104 -6.11 2.69 9.03
CA PRO A 104 -7.42 2.70 9.68
C PRO A 104 -7.83 1.33 10.23
N ALA A 105 -7.41 0.23 9.60
CA ALA A 105 -7.72 -1.12 10.07
C ALA A 105 -7.15 -1.40 11.46
N LEU A 106 -5.99 -0.84 11.81
CA LEU A 106 -5.42 -0.94 13.16
C LEU A 106 -6.32 -0.39 14.27
N SER A 107 -7.23 0.53 13.96
CA SER A 107 -8.11 1.19 14.94
C SER A 107 -9.49 0.52 15.07
N GLN A 108 -9.76 -0.57 14.34
CA GLN A 108 -11.03 -1.29 14.38
C GLN A 108 -11.14 -2.10 15.67
N ASN A 109 -12.07 -1.75 16.56
CA ASN A 109 -12.25 -2.42 17.85
C ASN A 109 -13.15 -3.66 17.66
N GLU A 110 -12.57 -4.86 17.68
CA GLU A 110 -13.31 -6.12 17.48
C GLU A 110 -13.68 -6.83 18.79
N ASN A 111 -14.76 -7.60 18.72
CA ASN A 111 -15.53 -8.14 19.85
C ASN A 111 -14.82 -9.24 20.67
N SER A 112 -13.66 -9.75 20.23
CA SER A 112 -12.86 -10.76 20.95
C SER A 112 -11.39 -10.35 21.01
N LYS A 113 -10.77 -10.39 22.21
CA LYS A 113 -9.39 -9.91 22.44
C LYS A 113 -8.33 -10.68 21.64
N GLU A 114 -8.55 -11.96 21.37
CA GLU A 114 -7.56 -12.84 20.75
C GLU A 114 -7.62 -12.80 19.21
N ASP A 115 -8.82 -12.77 18.64
CA ASP A 115 -9.02 -12.57 17.20
C ASP A 115 -8.47 -11.19 16.77
N HIS A 116 -8.80 -10.16 17.56
CA HIS A 116 -8.31 -8.80 17.35
C HIS A 116 -6.78 -8.70 17.40
N ASN A 117 -6.12 -9.40 18.34
CA ASN A 117 -4.66 -9.39 18.43
C ASN A 117 -3.99 -10.03 17.20
N ILE A 118 -4.52 -11.16 16.71
CA ILE A 118 -4.02 -11.82 15.50
C ILE A 118 -4.21 -10.93 14.27
N PHE A 119 -5.36 -10.24 14.19
CA PHE A 119 -5.62 -9.26 13.15
C PHE A 119 -4.59 -8.13 13.17
N CYS A 120 -4.42 -7.44 14.30
CA CYS A 120 -3.46 -6.35 14.46
C CYS A 120 -2.04 -6.78 14.11
N LEU A 121 -1.60 -7.96 14.57
CA LEU A 121 -0.29 -8.52 14.23
C LEU A 121 -0.09 -8.68 12.71
N ASN A 122 -1.12 -9.11 11.99
CA ASN A 122 -1.05 -9.22 10.54
C ASN A 122 -0.95 -7.84 9.86
N ILE A 123 -1.71 -6.85 10.33
CA ILE A 123 -1.64 -5.48 9.80
C ILE A 123 -0.28 -4.84 10.08
N GLU A 124 0.22 -4.98 11.31
CA GLU A 124 1.56 -4.51 11.72
C GLU A 124 2.65 -5.11 10.82
N ARG A 125 2.58 -6.43 10.56
CA ARG A 125 3.51 -7.12 9.65
C ARG A 125 3.42 -6.58 8.22
N LEU A 126 2.21 -6.36 7.70
CA LEU A 126 2.03 -5.79 6.36
C LEU A 126 2.57 -4.36 6.25
N LEU A 127 2.39 -3.53 7.28
CA LEU A 127 2.94 -2.18 7.33
C LEU A 127 4.47 -2.18 7.27
N VAL A 128 5.12 -3.08 8.03
CA VAL A 128 6.59 -3.25 7.97
C VAL A 128 7.00 -3.69 6.57
N LEU A 129 6.36 -4.73 6.04
CA LEU A 129 6.69 -5.30 4.73
C LEU A 129 6.55 -4.27 3.60
N CYS A 130 5.43 -3.54 3.56
CA CYS A 130 5.13 -2.62 2.47
C CYS A 130 5.90 -1.31 2.62
N LEU A 131 5.93 -0.69 3.81
CA LEU A 131 6.49 0.65 3.99
C LEU A 131 8.01 0.62 4.21
N LEU A 132 8.52 -0.35 4.98
CA LEU A 132 9.93 -0.37 5.38
C LEU A 132 10.75 -1.29 4.48
N GLU A 133 10.38 -2.57 4.39
CA GLU A 133 11.17 -3.57 3.65
C GLU A 133 11.10 -3.36 2.13
N ASN A 134 9.93 -2.98 1.59
CA ASN A 134 9.76 -2.72 0.16
C ASN A 134 10.00 -1.25 -0.25
N LYS A 135 10.59 -0.43 0.62
CA LYS A 135 10.80 1.00 0.36
C LYS A 135 9.51 1.76 -0.01
N GLY A 136 8.36 1.35 0.53
CA GLY A 136 7.05 1.92 0.19
C GLY A 136 6.93 3.41 0.47
N VAL A 137 7.61 3.92 1.51
CA VAL A 137 7.65 5.38 1.77
C VAL A 137 8.31 6.13 0.62
N GLY A 138 9.42 5.58 0.10
CA GLY A 138 10.07 6.15 -1.08
C GLY A 138 9.21 6.03 -2.33
N GLN A 139 8.42 4.97 -2.47
CA GLN A 139 7.48 4.82 -3.58
C GLN A 139 6.32 5.84 -3.49
N ILE A 140 5.85 6.21 -2.30
CA ILE A 140 4.86 7.30 -2.12
C ILE A 140 5.42 8.63 -2.65
N VAL A 141 6.68 8.93 -2.35
CA VAL A 141 7.36 10.13 -2.88
C VAL A 141 7.36 10.10 -4.41
N ALA A 142 7.67 8.95 -5.02
CA ALA A 142 7.63 8.79 -6.46
C ALA A 142 6.21 8.94 -7.03
N GLU A 143 5.17 8.41 -6.38
CA GLU A 143 3.78 8.61 -6.79
C GLU A 143 3.41 10.10 -6.81
N PHE A 144 3.82 10.86 -5.79
CA PHE A 144 3.57 12.30 -5.76
C PHE A 144 4.34 13.09 -6.80
N MET A 145 5.46 12.57 -7.32
CA MET A 145 6.09 13.17 -8.51
C MET A 145 5.26 12.99 -9.78
N PHE A 146 4.69 11.80 -10.00
CA PHE A 146 3.90 11.55 -11.21
C PHE A 146 2.47 12.13 -11.17
N PHE A 147 1.99 12.54 -10.01
CA PHE A 147 0.65 13.11 -9.79
C PHE A 147 0.37 14.43 -10.56
N ASN A 148 1.41 15.09 -11.10
CA ASN A 148 1.32 16.44 -11.64
C ASN A 148 1.18 16.57 -13.17
N LYS A 149 1.10 15.47 -13.92
CA LYS A 149 1.02 15.54 -15.41
C LYS A 149 -0.27 16.13 -15.99
N HIS A 150 -1.24 16.57 -15.18
CA HIS A 150 -2.57 16.94 -15.66
C HIS A 150 -3.18 18.27 -15.18
N ASN A 151 -2.48 19.16 -14.44
CA ASN A 151 -3.04 20.49 -14.13
C ASN A 151 -2.00 21.63 -14.13
N ASP A 152 -2.53 22.83 -14.21
CA ASP A 152 -1.95 24.16 -14.37
C ASP A 152 -1.14 24.68 -13.17
N GLY A 153 0.07 24.16 -12.92
CA GLY A 153 1.15 24.84 -12.18
C GLY A 153 0.91 25.30 -10.73
N VAL A 154 -0.30 25.16 -10.19
CA VAL A 154 -0.70 25.45 -8.81
C VAL A 154 -1.20 24.16 -8.18
N LEU A 155 -0.64 23.80 -7.03
CA LEU A 155 -1.11 22.67 -6.23
C LEU A 155 -2.61 22.84 -5.91
N ASN A 156 -3.45 22.06 -6.59
CA ASN A 156 -4.89 22.03 -6.34
C ASN A 156 -5.16 21.70 -4.85
N PRO A 157 -6.07 22.41 -4.16
CA PRO A 157 -6.42 22.15 -2.76
C PRO A 157 -6.79 20.69 -2.47
N ASP A 158 -7.43 19.98 -3.39
CA ASP A 158 -7.75 18.56 -3.22
C ASP A 158 -6.49 17.69 -3.12
N ARG A 159 -5.43 18.06 -3.86
CA ARG A 159 -4.13 17.37 -3.83
C ARG A 159 -3.41 17.62 -2.52
N THR A 160 -3.39 18.86 -2.04
CA THR A 160 -2.74 19.18 -0.77
C THR A 160 -3.45 18.50 0.40
N ILE A 161 -4.79 18.42 0.36
CA ILE A 161 -5.59 17.64 1.32
C ILE A 161 -5.22 16.16 1.27
N PHE A 162 -5.13 15.57 0.08
CA PHE A 162 -4.74 14.17 -0.08
C PHE A 162 -3.33 13.88 0.45
N ILE A 163 -2.35 14.71 0.07
CA ILE A 163 -0.96 14.64 0.55
C ILE A 163 -0.91 14.73 2.08
N SER A 164 -1.60 15.72 2.66
CA SER A 164 -1.65 15.93 4.10
C SER A 164 -2.27 14.74 4.83
N ARG A 165 -3.32 14.13 4.25
CA ARG A 165 -3.95 12.92 4.80
C ARG A 165 -2.99 11.73 4.77
N VAL A 166 -2.30 11.49 3.65
CA VAL A 166 -1.31 10.40 3.55
C VAL A 166 -0.15 10.63 4.52
N ALA A 167 0.35 11.86 4.63
CA ALA A 167 1.39 12.24 5.58
C ALA A 167 0.95 12.00 7.03
N GLN A 168 -0.30 12.34 7.36
CA GLN A 168 -0.88 12.07 8.67
C GLN A 168 -1.00 10.58 8.95
N LEU A 169 -1.46 9.78 7.98
CA LEU A 169 -1.56 8.32 8.14
C LEU A 169 -0.18 7.71 8.38
N LEU A 170 0.81 8.07 7.57
CA LEU A 170 2.19 7.60 7.71
C LEU A 170 2.78 7.98 9.05
N ALA A 171 2.65 9.25 9.44
CA ALA A 171 3.10 9.70 10.74
C ALA A 171 2.37 8.95 11.86
N SER A 172 1.08 8.62 11.74
CA SER A 172 0.30 7.93 12.78
C SER A 172 0.61 6.44 12.97
N VAL A 173 1.37 5.82 12.06
CA VAL A 173 1.67 4.37 12.11
C VAL A 173 2.23 3.95 13.48
N PRO A 174 3.24 4.63 14.07
CA PRO A 174 3.77 4.25 15.37
C PRO A 174 2.76 4.43 16.52
N ASP A 175 1.83 5.39 16.43
CA ASP A 175 0.84 5.62 17.50
C ASP A 175 -0.27 4.56 17.49
N LYS A 176 -0.58 4.06 16.30
CA LYS A 176 -1.62 3.05 16.08
C LYS A 176 -1.08 1.63 16.22
N ALA A 177 0.24 1.46 16.20
CA ALA A 177 0.88 0.22 16.59
C ALA A 177 0.68 -0.01 18.09
N ARG A 178 0.23 -1.20 18.50
CA ARG A 178 -0.06 -1.49 19.92
C ARG A 178 1.21 -1.41 20.78
N MET A 179 1.07 -1.16 22.09
CA MET A 179 2.15 -1.43 23.06
C MET A 179 2.51 -2.92 23.00
N GLY A 180 3.62 -3.26 22.35
CA GLY A 180 4.03 -4.65 22.06
C GLY A 180 3.94 -5.07 20.60
N ALA A 181 3.61 -4.14 19.68
CA ALA A 181 3.79 -4.33 18.25
C ALA A 181 5.25 -4.66 17.91
N SER A 182 5.47 -5.24 16.72
CA SER A 182 6.81 -5.60 16.24
C SER A 182 7.84 -4.52 16.58
N SER A 183 9.04 -4.92 17.01
CA SER A 183 10.13 -3.98 17.31
C SER A 183 10.45 -3.05 16.12
N ALA A 184 10.14 -3.51 14.90
CA ALA A 184 10.23 -2.72 13.68
C ALA A 184 9.21 -1.55 13.59
N LEU A 185 8.17 -1.51 14.43
CA LEU A 185 7.19 -0.43 14.53
C LEU A 185 7.23 0.32 15.89
N THR A 186 7.82 -0.29 16.92
CA THR A 186 7.84 0.24 18.30
C THR A 186 9.20 0.77 18.76
N SER A 187 10.29 0.47 18.05
CA SER A 187 11.63 1.01 18.34
C SER A 187 11.89 2.33 17.61
N SER A 188 13.09 2.91 17.77
CA SER A 188 13.53 4.09 16.97
C SER A 188 13.84 3.75 15.50
N TYR A 189 13.97 2.47 15.16
CA TYR A 189 14.27 1.98 13.81
C TYR A 189 13.26 2.38 12.71
N PRO A 190 11.93 2.23 12.89
CA PRO A 190 10.94 2.68 11.90
C PRO A 190 11.09 4.16 11.56
N PHE A 191 11.36 4.99 12.57
CA PHE A 191 11.56 6.42 12.34
C PHE A 191 12.78 6.69 11.46
N SER A 192 13.92 6.09 11.81
CA SER A 192 15.15 6.22 11.01
C SER A 192 14.97 5.72 9.57
N SER A 193 14.28 4.60 9.37
CA SER A 193 13.99 4.06 8.03
C SER A 193 13.07 4.97 7.23
N VAL A 194 11.97 5.45 7.82
CA VAL A 194 11.02 6.37 7.15
C VAL A 194 11.74 7.66 6.74
N VAL A 195 12.50 8.28 7.65
CA VAL A 195 13.24 9.51 7.37
C VAL A 195 14.30 9.28 6.29
N SER A 196 15.05 8.19 6.37
CA SER A 196 16.08 7.87 5.37
C SER A 196 15.47 7.69 3.98
N GLN A 197 14.35 6.98 3.87
CA GLN A 197 13.66 6.81 2.58
C GLN A 197 13.13 8.13 2.02
N LEU A 198 12.56 8.99 2.87
CA LEU A 198 12.06 10.31 2.46
C LEU A 198 13.19 11.19 1.92
N LEU A 199 14.30 11.28 2.66
CA LEU A 199 15.43 12.14 2.28
C LEU A 199 16.10 11.65 1.00
N VAL A 200 16.41 10.35 0.91
CA VAL A 200 17.03 9.76 -0.30
C VAL A 200 16.16 10.01 -1.53
N ARG A 201 14.85 9.75 -1.44
CA ARG A 201 13.95 9.98 -2.60
C ARG A 201 13.71 11.44 -2.90
N ALA A 202 13.67 12.31 -1.89
CA ALA A 202 13.57 13.76 -2.12
C ALA A 202 14.82 14.33 -2.80
N GLU A 203 16.00 13.81 -2.46
CA GLU A 203 17.25 14.17 -3.13
C GLU A 203 17.26 13.68 -4.59
N GLU A 204 16.89 12.43 -4.84
CA GLU A 204 16.75 11.89 -6.20
C GLU A 204 15.73 12.71 -7.02
N ALA A 205 14.61 13.11 -6.43
CA ALA A 205 13.62 13.99 -7.03
C ALA A 205 14.19 15.36 -7.45
N ALA A 206 14.99 15.96 -6.56
CA ALA A 206 15.62 17.24 -6.82
C ALA A 206 16.64 17.14 -7.96
N ILE A 207 17.41 16.04 -8.02
CA ILE A 207 18.38 15.79 -9.10
C ILE A 207 17.65 15.58 -10.43
N GLU A 208 16.60 14.75 -10.46
CA GLU A 208 15.82 14.44 -11.68
C GLU A 208 15.14 15.69 -12.26
N SER A 209 14.63 16.58 -11.40
CA SER A 209 14.17 17.89 -11.84
C SER A 209 15.32 18.75 -12.36
N SER A 210 16.43 18.91 -11.62
CA SER A 210 17.54 19.77 -12.09
C SER A 210 18.15 19.38 -13.45
N ALA A 211 18.00 18.12 -13.85
CA ALA A 211 18.47 17.58 -15.13
C ALA A 211 17.54 17.88 -16.31
N ASN A 212 16.25 18.10 -16.07
CA ASN A 212 15.27 18.44 -17.09
C ASN A 212 15.08 19.97 -17.09
N LYS A 213 15.05 20.59 -18.28
CA LYS A 213 15.02 22.06 -18.44
C LYS A 213 13.64 22.59 -18.83
N ASP A 214 12.62 21.76 -18.77
CA ASP A 214 11.31 22.08 -19.33
C ASP A 214 10.34 22.54 -18.23
N ALA A 215 9.67 23.66 -18.50
CA ALA A 215 8.83 24.38 -17.55
C ALA A 215 7.53 23.64 -17.20
N ASN A 216 7.61 22.63 -16.32
CA ASN A 216 6.49 22.14 -15.48
C ASN A 216 6.95 21.41 -14.20
N GLU A 217 8.24 21.48 -13.88
CA GLU A 217 8.85 20.68 -12.80
C GLU A 217 8.69 21.29 -11.40
N GLN A 218 8.50 22.61 -11.33
CA GLN A 218 8.38 23.33 -10.07
C GLN A 218 7.17 22.86 -9.24
N ASP A 219 6.04 22.53 -9.89
CA ASP A 219 4.86 21.99 -9.20
C ASP A 219 5.13 20.57 -8.67
N THR A 220 5.89 19.76 -9.43
CA THR A 220 6.25 18.37 -9.12
C THR A 220 7.13 18.26 -7.89
N LEU A 221 8.19 19.06 -7.85
CA LEU A 221 9.02 19.20 -6.66
C LEU A 221 8.22 19.77 -5.47
N SER A 222 7.26 20.67 -5.73
CA SER A 222 6.42 21.24 -4.68
C SER A 222 5.55 20.20 -3.97
N SER A 223 4.94 19.25 -4.69
CA SER A 223 4.20 18.12 -4.09
C SER A 223 5.08 17.24 -3.20
N VAL A 224 6.29 16.91 -3.67
CA VAL A 224 7.26 16.10 -2.93
C VAL A 224 7.72 16.81 -1.67
N LEU A 225 8.16 18.07 -1.79
CA LEU A 225 8.62 18.86 -0.66
C LEU A 225 7.51 19.09 0.36
N LEU A 226 6.27 19.31 -0.10
CA LEU A 226 5.11 19.39 0.77
C LEU A 226 4.92 18.09 1.55
N PHE A 227 4.88 16.94 0.87
CA PHE A 227 4.72 15.64 1.54
C PHE A 227 5.85 15.37 2.55
N VAL A 228 7.10 15.53 2.13
CA VAL A 228 8.28 15.27 2.96
C VAL A 228 8.27 16.20 4.17
N GLY A 229 8.06 17.51 3.98
CA GLY A 229 7.98 18.48 5.06
C GLY A 229 6.84 18.19 6.03
N GLU A 230 5.69 17.77 5.52
CA GLU A 230 4.49 17.48 6.31
C GLU A 230 4.66 16.23 7.19
N VAL A 231 5.34 15.19 6.66
CA VAL A 231 5.72 14.00 7.43
C VAL A 231 6.79 14.36 8.46
N LEU A 232 7.89 15.01 8.06
CA LEU A 232 8.98 15.37 8.97
C LEU A 232 8.51 16.26 10.11
N SER A 233 7.66 17.26 9.83
CA SER A 233 7.06 18.13 10.85
C SER A 233 6.28 17.34 11.90
N ARG A 234 5.46 16.38 11.47
CA ARG A 234 4.67 15.53 12.38
C ARG A 234 5.53 14.60 13.21
N VAL A 235 6.50 13.95 12.58
CA VAL A 235 7.31 12.98 13.32
C VAL A 235 8.30 13.69 14.25
N SER A 236 8.81 14.86 13.87
CA SER A 236 9.71 15.66 14.73
C SER A 236 9.01 16.18 15.99
N ARG A 237 7.72 16.56 15.91
CA ARG A 237 6.93 16.98 17.08
C ARG A 237 6.76 15.89 18.14
N ARG A 238 6.97 14.63 17.80
CA ARG A 238 6.81 13.52 18.75
C ARG A 238 7.93 13.44 19.76
N GLY A 239 9.06 14.08 19.49
CA GLY A 239 10.27 13.95 20.30
C GLY A 239 10.81 12.53 20.28
N SER A 240 12.12 12.36 20.38
CA SER A 240 12.65 11.05 20.77
C SER A 240 12.21 10.84 22.22
N THR A 241 11.15 10.08 22.46
CA THR A 241 10.91 9.44 23.76
C THR A 241 11.86 8.24 23.90
N GLY A 242 13.15 8.48 23.62
CA GLY A 242 14.21 7.53 23.80
C GLY A 242 14.42 7.30 25.29
N LYS A 243 13.87 6.20 25.81
CA LYS A 243 14.54 5.47 26.87
C LYS A 243 15.48 4.49 26.17
N PHE A 244 16.77 4.80 26.23
CA PHE A 244 17.86 3.87 25.95
C PHE A 244 17.81 2.69 26.94
#